data_AF-A0A932AWK8-F1
#
_entry.id   AF-A0A932AWK8-F1
#
_cell.length_a   1.000
_cell.length_b   1.000
_cell.length_c   1.000
_cell.angle_alpha   90.00
_cell.angle_beta   90.00
_cell.angle_gamma   90.00
#
_symmetry.space_group_name_H-M   'P 1'
#
loop_
_entity.id
_entity.type
_entity.pdbx_description
1 polymer ?
#
loop_
_entity_poly.entity_id
_entity_poly.type
_entity_poly.pdbx_seq_one_letter_code
_entity_poly.pdbx_strand_id
1 'polypeptide(L)' 'MTYRVYSGPKGSGEISPLAKEQMLYKEFNSLDEALSWARHVNQDGRVPLLLEGDDGTRMDRRAIGDALGVGRREQVSG' A
#
# COMPACT_ATOMS: atom_id res chain seq x y z
N MET A 1 11.98 3.79 -11.31
CA MET A 1 11.22 4.16 -10.10
C MET A 1 10.89 2.87 -9.38
N THR A 2 11.23 2.80 -8.11
CA THR A 2 10.95 1.66 -7.24
C THR A 2 9.95 2.07 -6.18
N TYR A 3 9.00 1.19 -5.90
CA TYR A 3 7.94 1.39 -4.93
C TYR A 3 7.98 0.29 -3.89
N ARG A 4 7.85 0.65 -2.61
CA ARG A 4 7.87 -0.28 -1.49
C ARG A 4 6.52 -0.26 -0.79
N VAL A 5 5.91 -1.43 -0.63
CA VAL A 5 4.67 -1.60 0.12
C VAL A 5 4.95 -2.30 1.43
N TYR A 6 4.68 -1.60 2.53
CA TYR A 6 4.75 -2.11 3.89
C TYR A 6 3.37 -2.64 4.29
N SER A 7 3.33 -3.81 4.92
CA SER A 7 2.08 -4.45 5.34
C SER A 7 2.18 -5.03 6.74
N GLY A 8 1.05 -5.13 7.43
CA GLY A 8 0.97 -5.68 8.77
C GLY A 8 -0.34 -6.41 9.05
N PRO A 9 -0.50 -6.99 10.25
CA PRO A 9 -1.74 -7.61 10.67
C PRO A 9 -2.89 -6.59 10.76
N LYS A 10 -4.13 -7.08 10.67
CA LYS A 10 -5.31 -6.24 10.95
C LYS A 10 -5.21 -5.62 12.35
N GLY A 11 -5.59 -4.35 12.46
CA GLY A 11 -5.47 -3.59 13.71
C GLY A 11 -4.13 -2.90 13.91
N SER A 12 -3.15 -3.09 13.01
CA SER A 12 -1.93 -2.28 12.99
C SER A 12 -2.25 -0.78 12.93
N GLY A 13 -1.65 -0.03 13.85
CA GLY A 13 -1.74 1.43 13.93
C GLY A 13 -0.78 2.13 12.96
N GLU A 14 -0.60 3.44 13.17
CA GLU A 14 0.37 4.22 12.40
C GLU A 14 1.80 3.72 12.63
N ILE A 15 2.60 3.71 11.56
CA ILE A 15 4.00 3.28 11.59
C ILE A 15 4.86 4.49 11.93
N SER A 16 5.60 4.42 13.05
CA SER A 16 6.65 5.40 13.33
C SER A 16 7.85 5.19 12.40
N PRO A 17 8.64 6.24 12.07
CA PRO A 17 9.80 6.11 11.19
C PRO A 17 10.78 5.02 11.62
N LEU A 18 11.06 4.90 12.93
CA LEU A 18 11.94 3.88 13.49
C LEU A 18 11.34 2.47 13.40
N ALA A 19 10.02 2.33 13.62
CA ALA A 19 9.37 1.04 13.47
C ALA A 19 9.41 0.56 12.00
N LYS A 20 9.28 1.49 11.04
CA LYS A 20 9.35 1.19 9.60
C LYS A 20 10.66 0.50 9.20
N GLU A 21 11.79 0.88 9.79
CA GLU A 21 13.10 0.33 9.43
C GLU A 21 13.20 -1.18 9.71
N GLN A 22 12.39 -1.70 10.62
CA GLN A 22 12.35 -3.11 10.99
C GLN A 22 11.22 -3.87 10.29
N MET A 23 10.40 -3.19 9.49
CA MET A 23 9.26 -3.80 8.82
C MET A 23 9.66 -4.45 7.50
N LEU A 24 9.09 -5.62 7.25
CA LEU A 24 9.14 -6.25 5.94
C LEU A 24 8.32 -5.42 4.95
N TYR A 25 8.91 -5.21 3.77
CA TYR A 25 8.25 -4.61 2.62
C TYR A 25 8.42 -5.50 1.41
N LYS A 26 7.56 -5.28 0.42
CA LYS A 26 7.75 -5.82 -0.93
C LYS A 26 7.99 -4.67 -1.90
N GLU A 27 8.97 -4.83 -2.78
CA GLU A 27 9.36 -3.84 -3.78
C GLU A 27 8.75 -4.15 -5.16
N PHE A 28 8.43 -3.09 -5.90
CA PHE A 28 7.80 -3.11 -7.21
C PHE A 28 8.42 -2.06 -8.14
N ASN A 29 8.29 -2.26 -9.45
CA ASN A 29 8.88 -1.36 -10.46
C ASN A 29 7.88 -0.30 -10.96
N SER A 30 6.62 -0.37 -10.53
CA SER A 30 5.58 0.59 -10.88
C SER A 30 4.61 0.83 -9.73
N LEU A 31 3.96 2.00 -9.74
CA LEU A 31 2.92 2.34 -8.77
C LEU A 31 1.70 1.42 -8.91
N ASP A 32 1.33 1.07 -10.14
CA ASP A 32 0.22 0.15 -10.43
C ASP A 32 0.46 -1.25 -9.84
N GLU A 33 1.68 -1.80 -9.97
CA GLU A 33 2.03 -3.08 -9.34
C GLU A 33 1.96 -3.00 -7.81
N ALA A 34 2.47 -1.90 -7.24
CA ALA A 34 2.42 -1.67 -5.80
C ALA A 34 0.97 -1.55 -5.28
N LEU A 35 0.09 -0.84 -6.00
CA LEU A 35 -1.33 -0.72 -5.67
C LEU A 35 -2.08 -2.05 -5.85
N SER A 36 -1.77 -2.81 -6.90
CA SER A 36 -2.31 -4.15 -7.12
C SER A 36 -1.96 -5.10 -5.96
N TRP A 37 -0.70 -5.08 -5.52
CA TRP A 37 -0.28 -5.81 -4.33
C TRP A 37 -0.96 -5.33 -3.06
N ALA A 38 -1.08 -4.01 -2.86
CA ALA A 38 -1.78 -3.44 -1.70
C ALA A 38 -3.25 -3.91 -1.64
N ARG A 39 -3.91 -4.05 -2.79
CA ARG A 39 -5.26 -4.63 -2.90
C ARG A 39 -5.28 -6.08 -2.48
N HIS A 40 -4.34 -6.88 -3.00
CA HIS A 40 -4.24 -8.31 -2.71
C HIS A 40 -4.01 -8.57 -1.22
N VAL A 41 -3.05 -7.89 -0.57
CA VAL A 41 -2.80 -8.09 0.87
C VAL A 41 -4.00 -7.71 1.74
N ASN A 42 -4.80 -6.73 1.31
CA ASN A 42 -6.02 -6.33 2.01
C ASN A 42 -7.13 -7.41 1.94
N GLN A 43 -7.15 -8.20 0.87
CA GLN A 43 -8.06 -9.34 0.71
C GLN A 43 -7.59 -10.56 1.51
N ASP A 44 -6.28 -10.79 1.59
CA ASP A 44 -5.65 -11.95 2.25
C ASP A 44 -5.54 -11.81 3.78
N GLY A 45 -6.21 -10.82 4.38
CA GLY A 45 -6.31 -10.67 5.83
C GLY A 45 -5.18 -9.87 6.48
N ARG A 46 -4.26 -9.31 5.69
CA ARG A 46 -3.31 -8.27 6.12
C ARG A 46 -3.85 -6.90 5.74
N VAL A 47 -3.14 -5.85 6.12
CA VAL A 47 -3.44 -4.48 5.69
C VAL A 47 -2.19 -3.82 5.12
N PRO A 48 -2.29 -3.12 3.97
CA PRO A 48 -1.23 -2.23 3.53
C PRO A 48 -1.20 -1.02 4.47
N LEU A 49 -0.01 -0.63 4.90
CA LEU A 49 0.18 0.40 5.92
C LEU A 49 0.88 1.64 5.37
N LEU A 50 1.78 1.46 4.42
CA LEU A 50 2.54 2.53 3.79
C LEU A 50 3.00 2.09 2.40
N LEU A 51 2.92 3.01 1.45
CA LEU A 51 3.52 2.90 0.12
C LEU A 51 4.46 4.09 -0.05
N GLU A 52 5.72 3.82 -0.39
CA GLU A 52 6.72 4.86 -0.68
C GLU A 52 7.39 4.58 -2.01
N GLY A 53 7.59 5.62 -2.82
CA GLY A 53 8.38 5.60 -4.04
C GLY A 53 9.70 6.34 -3.87
N ASP A 54 10.72 5.95 -4.64
CA ASP A 54 11.99 6.70 -4.76
C ASP A 54 11.83 8.08 -5.43
N ASP A 55 10.68 8.33 -6.04
CA ASP A 55 10.25 9.58 -6.67
C ASP A 55 9.59 10.57 -5.69
N GLY A 56 9.51 10.22 -4.40
CA GLY A 56 8.84 11.02 -3.38
C GLY A 56 7.36 10.69 -3.19
N THR A 57 6.81 9.72 -3.93
CA THR A 57 5.48 9.19 -3.67
C THR A 57 5.38 8.67 -2.23
N ARG A 58 4.36 9.10 -1.50
CA ARG A 58 4.05 8.58 -0.15
C ARG A 58 2.55 8.46 0.03
N MET A 59 2.06 7.26 0.31
CA MET A 59 0.66 7.01 0.64
C MET A 59 0.58 6.25 1.96
N ASP A 60 -0.07 6.87 2.95
CA ASP A 60 -0.42 6.18 4.19
C ASP A 60 -1.61 5.23 3.98
N ARG A 61 -1.97 4.48 5.03
CA ARG A 61 -3.09 3.54 5.01
C ARG A 61 -4.40 4.15 4.47
N ARG A 62 -4.70 5.41 4.80
CA ARG A 62 -5.93 6.07 4.35
C ARG A 62 -5.84 6.39 2.87
N ALA A 63 -4.74 7.01 2.43
CA ALA A 63 -4.51 7.33 1.02
C ALA A 63 -4.50 6.06 0.13
N ILE A 64 -3.91 4.97 0.61
CA ILE A 64 -3.99 3.66 -0.06
C ILE A 64 -5.45 3.20 -0.14
N GLY A 65 -6.18 3.25 0.97
CA GLY A 65 -7.61 2.88 1.00
C GLY A 65 -8.45 3.67 0.01
N ASP A 66 -8.23 4.99 -0.08
CA ASP A 66 -8.91 5.88 -1.01
C ASP A 66 -8.56 5.54 -2.47
N ALA A 67 -7.28 5.33 -2.79
CA ALA A 67 -6.82 4.92 -4.12
C ALA A 67 -7.42 3.56 -4.55
N LEU A 68 -7.46 2.59 -3.64
CA LEU A 68 -8.08 1.28 -3.89
C LEU A 68 -9.61 1.37 -4.03
N GLY A 69 -10.24 2.36 -3.41
CA GLY A 69 -11.66 2.65 -3.52
C GLY A 69 -12.05 3.29 -4.85
N VAL A 70 -11.21 4.18 -5.38
CA VAL A 70 -11.40 4.83 -6.68
C VAL A 70 -11.40 3.81 -7.82
N GLY A 71 -10.40 2.92 -7.89
CA GLY A 71 -10.34 1.89 -8.93
C GLY A 71 -11.49 0.87 -8.90
N ARG A 72 -12.25 0.79 -7.79
CA ARG A 72 -13.46 -0.06 -7.71
C ARG A 72 -14.67 0.60 -8.39
N ARG A 73 -14.73 1.93 -8.46
CA ARG A 73 -15.83 2.65 -9.13
C ARG A 73 -15.69 2.58 -10.65
N GLU A 74 -14.46 2.55 -11.16
CA GLU A 74 -14.18 2.50 -12.60
C GLU A 74 -14.44 1.12 -13.22
N GLN A 75 -14.29 0.04 -12.44
CA GLN A 75 -14.56 -1.34 -12.90
C GLN A 75 -16.06 -1.69 -13.07
N VAL A 76 -16.97 -0.89 -12.51
CA VAL A 76 -18.43 -1.12 -12.57
C VAL A 76 -19.07 -0.41 -13.77
N SER A 77 -18.30 0.36 -14.55
CA SER A 77 -18.77 1.09 -15.73
C SER A 77 -18.27 0.52 -17.06
N GLY A 78 -17.82 -0.74 -17.08
CA GLY A 78 -17.39 -1.47 -18.29
C GLY A 78 -18.39 -2.50 -18.76
#